data_AF-A0A7W0WJY2-F1
#
_entry.id   AF-A0A7W0WJY2-F1
#
_cell.length_a   1.000
_cell.length_b   1.000
_cell.length_c   1.000
_cell.angle_alpha   90.00
_cell.angle_beta   90.00
_cell.angle_gamma   90.00
#
_symmetry.space_group_name_H-M   'P 1'
#
loop_
_entity.id
_entity.type
_entity.pdbx_description
1 polymer ?
#
loop_
_entity_poly.entity_id
_entity_poly.type
_entity_poly.pdbx_seq_one_letter_code
_entity_poly.pdbx_strand_id
1 'polypeptide(L)'
;VYSATFSEADVAGLVPLVASLAQEGDETAAGILDEAAYHLAGISLAVLRRLGDLAVYPSGGIFRAPTMRERFERALARSEVSVEVKDAVSDNPLNGVFLIARQGLEQ
;
A
#
# COMPACT_ATOMS: atom_id res chain seq x y z
N VAL A 1 5.65 10.43 32.80
CA VAL A 1 4.91 9.17 32.59
C VAL A 1 4.13 9.32 31.31
N TYR A 2 4.59 8.72 30.22
CA TYR A 2 3.88 8.72 28.93
C TYR A 2 2.97 7.49 28.95
N SER A 3 1.68 7.66 29.24
CA SER A 3 0.70 6.57 29.13
C SER A 3 0.18 6.54 27.71
N ALA A 4 0.80 5.69 26.90
CA ALA A 4 0.47 5.47 25.52
C ALA A 4 -0.81 4.62 25.37
N THR A 5 -1.98 5.20 25.66
CA THR A 5 -3.24 4.64 25.16
C THR A 5 -3.55 5.31 23.83
N PHE A 6 -2.92 4.85 22.76
CA PHE A 6 -3.28 5.21 21.39
C PHE A 6 -3.64 3.95 20.62
N SER A 7 -4.73 4.05 19.86
CA SER A 7 -5.22 2.98 19.00
C SER A 7 -4.51 2.99 17.65
N GLU A 8 -4.61 1.89 16.90
CA GLU A 8 -4.15 1.85 15.50
C GLU A 8 -4.84 2.94 14.65
N ALA A 9 -6.10 3.26 14.96
CA ALA A 9 -6.85 4.31 14.28
C ALA A 9 -6.26 5.72 14.55
N ASP A 10 -5.78 5.97 15.77
CA ASP A 10 -5.14 7.25 16.12
C ASP A 10 -3.83 7.43 15.33
N VAL A 11 -3.05 6.36 15.20
CA VAL A 11 -1.83 6.37 14.39
C VAL A 11 -2.14 6.54 12.91
N ALA A 12 -3.12 5.80 12.38
CA ALA A 12 -3.57 5.92 10.99
C ALA A 12 -4.09 7.33 10.67
N GLY A 13 -4.71 8.00 11.65
CA GLY A 13 -5.18 9.38 11.56
C GLY A 13 -4.06 10.41 11.33
N LEU A 14 -2.79 10.06 11.57
CA LEU A 14 -1.65 10.93 11.33
C LEU A 14 -1.22 10.96 9.85
N VAL A 15 -1.64 9.99 9.05
CA VAL A 15 -1.22 9.86 7.63
C VAL A 15 -1.48 11.15 6.82
N PRO A 16 -2.66 11.81 6.90
CA PRO A 16 -2.89 13.05 6.17
C PRO A 16 -1.96 14.20 6.60
N LEU A 17 -1.65 14.28 7.90
CA LEU A 17 -0.73 15.31 8.41
C LEU A 17 0.69 15.08 7.90
N VAL A 18 1.19 13.84 7.97
CA VAL A 18 2.50 13.47 7.42
C VAL A 18 2.56 13.75 5.91
N ALA A 19 1.49 13.43 5.18
CA ALA A 19 1.44 13.73 3.75
C ALA A 19 1.48 15.23 3.44
N SER A 20 0.75 16.06 4.20
CA SER A 20 0.78 17.52 4.04
C SER A 20 2.17 18.09 4.28
N LEU A 21 2.79 17.72 5.41
CA LEU A 21 4.12 18.20 5.77
C LEU A 21 5.18 17.80 4.73
N ALA A 22 5.10 16.57 4.20
CA ALA A 22 5.98 16.13 3.14
C ALA A 22 5.82 16.96 1.85
N GLN A 23 4.60 17.38 1.51
CA GLN A 23 4.34 18.26 0.35
C GLN A 23 4.87 19.68 0.58
N GLU A 24 4.90 20.14 1.83
CA GLU A 24 5.47 21.42 2.24
C GLU A 24 7.01 21.40 2.29
N GLY A 25 7.63 20.24 2.04
CA GLY A 25 9.09 20.08 2.00
C GLY A 25 9.72 19.63 3.31
N ASP A 26 8.91 19.18 4.30
CA ASP A 26 9.45 18.58 5.51
C ASP A 26 10.15 17.24 5.18
N GLU A 27 11.47 17.21 5.37
CA GLU A 27 12.30 16.05 5.06
C GLU A 27 11.99 14.83 5.93
N THR A 28 11.59 15.04 7.20
CA THR A 28 11.26 13.95 8.11
C THR A 28 9.97 13.29 7.68
N ALA A 29 8.95 14.09 7.39
CA ALA A 29 7.67 13.61 6.89
C ALA A 29 7.84 12.90 5.53
N ALA A 30 8.65 13.45 4.63
CA ALA A 30 8.98 12.80 3.37
C ALA A 30 9.69 11.44 3.58
N GLY A 31 10.63 11.38 4.52
CA GLY A 31 11.34 10.16 4.90
C GLY A 31 10.40 9.08 5.44
N ILE A 32 9.41 9.45 6.27
CA ILE A 32 8.38 8.51 6.76
C ILE A 32 7.62 7.87 5.60
N LEU A 33 7.23 8.65 4.58
CA LEU A 33 6.52 8.12 3.42
C LEU A 33 7.41 7.25 2.53
N ASP A 34 8.70 7.58 2.38
CA ASP A 34 9.65 6.76 1.63
C ASP A 34 9.90 5.41 2.32
N GLU A 35 10.07 5.40 3.64
CA GLU A 35 10.23 4.15 4.41
C GLU A 35 8.96 3.29 4.36
N ALA A 36 7.78 3.90 4.48
CA ALA A 36 6.52 3.18 4.33
C ALA A 36 6.40 2.53 2.94
N ALA A 37 6.72 3.28 1.88
CA ALA A 37 6.73 2.75 0.52
C ALA A 37 7.75 1.62 0.34
N TYR A 38 8.94 1.75 0.92
CA TYR A 38 9.99 0.73 0.90
C TYR A 38 9.53 -0.57 1.57
N HIS A 39 8.92 -0.48 2.76
CA HIS A 39 8.40 -1.65 3.46
C HIS A 39 7.27 -2.35 2.69
N LEU A 40 6.32 -1.59 2.14
CA LEU A 40 5.25 -2.15 1.32
C LEU A 40 5.80 -2.86 0.08
N ALA A 41 6.75 -2.24 -0.62
CA ALA A 41 7.42 -2.83 -1.78
C ALA A 41 8.17 -4.11 -1.40
N GLY A 42 8.86 -4.12 -0.26
CA GLY A 42 9.55 -5.29 0.27
C GLY A 42 8.63 -6.49 0.47
N ILE A 43 7.43 -6.27 1.03
CA ILE A 43 6.41 -7.32 1.19
C ILE A 43 5.95 -7.84 -0.18
N SER A 44 5.61 -6.94 -1.11
CA SER A 44 5.18 -7.34 -2.47
C SER A 44 6.24 -8.18 -3.17
N LEU A 45 7.51 -7.74 -3.13
CA LEU A 45 8.63 -8.46 -3.75
C LEU A 45 8.86 -9.84 -3.10
N ALA A 46 8.70 -9.96 -1.78
CA ALA A 46 8.81 -11.24 -1.10
C ALA A 46 7.75 -12.24 -1.59
N VAL A 47 6.51 -11.78 -1.77
CA VAL A 47 5.42 -12.59 -2.31
C VAL A 47 5.69 -12.98 -3.77
N LEU A 48 6.10 -12.04 -4.62
CA LEU A 48 6.42 -12.29 -6.03
C LEU A 48 7.57 -13.30 -6.20
N ARG A 49 8.63 -13.20 -5.39
CA ARG A 49 9.71 -14.20 -5.41
C ARG A 49 9.23 -15.61 -5.08
N ARG A 50 8.15 -15.75 -4.30
CA ARG A 50 7.61 -17.04 -3.90
C ARG A 50 6.60 -17.62 -4.89
N LEU A 51 5.84 -16.75 -5.55
CA LEU A 51 4.69 -17.12 -6.38
C LEU A 51 4.92 -16.92 -7.89
N GLY A 52 5.97 -16.20 -8.28
CA GLY A 52 6.29 -15.86 -9.66
C GLY A 52 5.68 -14.54 -10.13
N ASP A 53 5.65 -14.36 -11.44
CA ASP A 53 5.25 -13.11 -12.10
C ASP A 53 3.75 -12.88 -11.97
N LEU A 54 3.37 -11.97 -11.08
CA LEU A 54 2.00 -11.55 -10.83
C LEU A 54 1.91 -10.03 -10.82
N ALA A 55 0.80 -9.50 -11.30
CA ALA A 55 0.53 -8.08 -11.17
C ALA A 55 0.22 -7.71 -9.71
N VAL A 56 0.70 -6.54 -9.29
CA VAL A 56 0.44 -5.96 -7.96
C VAL A 56 -0.63 -4.91 -8.09
N TYR A 57 -1.66 -4.98 -7.24
CA TYR A 57 -2.80 -4.07 -7.21
C TYR A 57 -2.81 -3.30 -5.88
N PRO A 58 -2.20 -2.09 -5.81
CA PRO A 58 -2.17 -1.31 -4.58
C PRO A 58 -3.58 -0.91 -4.14
N SER A 59 -3.88 -1.12 -2.87
CA SER A 59 -5.19 -0.80 -2.31
C SER A 59 -5.09 -0.37 -0.84
N GLY A 60 -6.15 0.29 -0.35
CA GLY A 60 -6.22 0.82 1.03
C GLY A 60 -6.00 2.33 1.12
N GLY A 61 -6.27 2.89 2.30
CA GLY A 61 -6.29 4.34 2.53
C GLY A 61 -4.94 5.04 2.29
N ILE A 62 -3.82 4.37 2.56
CA ILE A 62 -2.47 4.93 2.39
C ILE A 62 -2.15 5.27 0.93
N PHE A 63 -2.66 4.51 -0.03
CA PHE A 63 -2.49 4.80 -1.46
C PHE A 63 -3.37 5.94 -1.97
N ARG A 64 -4.23 6.53 -1.12
CA ARG A 64 -4.90 7.81 -1.37
C ARG A 64 -4.05 9.01 -0.94
N ALA A 65 -2.99 8.81 -0.16
CA ALA A 65 -2.08 9.87 0.20
C ALA A 65 -1.28 10.33 -1.04
N PRO A 66 -1.09 11.65 -1.23
CA PRO A 66 -0.28 12.17 -2.33
C PRO A 66 1.09 11.52 -2.40
N THR A 67 1.59 11.27 -3.61
CA THR A 67 2.92 10.69 -3.91
C THR A 67 3.17 9.26 -3.42
N MET A 68 2.30 8.66 -2.59
CA MET A 68 2.54 7.31 -2.04
C MET A 68 2.67 6.24 -3.13
N ARG A 69 1.81 6.28 -4.15
CA ARG A 69 1.89 5.38 -5.30
C ARG A 69 3.24 5.48 -6.02
N GLU A 70 3.66 6.69 -6.35
CA GLU A 70 4.94 6.93 -7.05
C GLU A 70 6.13 6.48 -6.21
N ARG A 71 6.09 6.72 -4.89
CA ARG A 71 7.12 6.26 -3.95
C ARG A 71 7.20 4.73 -3.92
N PHE A 72 6.05 4.06 -3.90
CA PHE A 72 5.96 2.60 -3.93
C PHE A 72 6.49 2.02 -5.24
N GLU A 73 6.06 2.55 -6.38
CA GLU A 73 6.54 2.13 -7.71
C GLU A 73 8.06 2.35 -7.86
N ARG A 74 8.58 3.48 -7.36
CA ARG A 74 10.02 3.75 -7.30
C ARG A 74 10.76 2.75 -6.41
N ALA A 75 10.17 2.34 -5.29
CA ALA A 75 10.77 1.34 -4.41
C ALA A 75 10.81 -0.04 -5.08
N LEU A 76 9.76 -0.42 -5.81
CA LEU A 76 9.73 -1.66 -6.62
C LEU A 76 10.78 -1.64 -7.73
N ALA A 77 10.94 -0.51 -8.43
CA ALA A 77 11.89 -0.36 -9.54
C ALA A 77 13.36 -0.49 -9.15
N ARG A 78 13.69 -0.46 -7.85
CA ARG A 78 15.05 -0.73 -7.34
C ARG A 78 15.37 -2.23 -7.26
N SER A 79 14.40 -3.10 -7.52
CA SER A 79 14.54 -4.55 -7.53
C SER A 79 14.84 -5.07 -8.94
N GLU A 80 15.48 -6.24 -9.03
CA GLU A 80 15.68 -6.97 -10.30
C GLU A 80 14.41 -7.67 -10.78
N VAL A 81 13.39 -7.77 -9.93
CA VAL A 81 12.09 -8.37 -10.26
C VAL A 81 11.27 -7.36 -11.07
N SER A 82 10.89 -7.74 -12.29
CA SER A 82 9.94 -6.96 -13.10
C SER A 82 8.55 -7.04 -12.46
N VAL A 83 8.03 -5.91 -11.99
CA VAL A 83 6.72 -5.84 -11.34
C VAL A 83 5.76 -5.01 -12.19
N GLU A 84 4.66 -5.62 -12.60
CA GLU A 84 3.56 -4.92 -13.22
C GLU A 84 2.65 -4.37 -12.11
N VAL A 85 2.64 -3.05 -11.91
CA VAL A 85 1.70 -2.40 -10.98
C VAL A 85 0.47 -2.00 -11.77
N LYS A 86 -0.69 -2.49 -11.34
CA LYS A 86 -1.99 -2.20 -11.94
C LYS A 86 -2.86 -1.42 -10.97
N ASP A 87 -3.76 -0.62 -11.52
CA ASP A 87 -4.81 -0.03 -10.71
C ASP A 87 -5.73 -1.11 -10.17
N ALA A 88 -6.05 -1.00 -8.88
CA ALA A 88 -7.14 -1.76 -8.32
C ALA A 88 -8.39 -1.48 -9.16
N VAL A 89 -8.97 -2.54 -9.72
CA VAL A 89 -10.20 -2.42 -10.49
C VAL A 89 -11.22 -1.73 -9.60
N SER A 90 -11.85 -0.67 -10.12
CA SER A 90 -12.86 0.17 -9.45
C SER A 90 -14.11 -0.61 -8.96
N ASP A 91 -14.12 -1.93 -9.10
CA ASP A 91 -15.22 -2.74 -8.62
C ASP A 91 -15.20 -2.82 -7.10
N ASN A 92 -16.40 -2.76 -6.53
CA ASN A 92 -16.62 -2.99 -5.12
C ASN A 92 -15.94 -4.32 -4.72
N PRO A 93 -15.04 -4.36 -3.72
CA PRO A 93 -14.41 -5.60 -3.27
C PRO A 93 -15.41 -6.72 -2.94
N LEU A 94 -16.66 -6.37 -2.62
CA LEU A 94 -17.76 -7.32 -2.45
C LEU A 94 -18.08 -8.13 -3.71
N ASN A 95 -17.79 -7.61 -4.92
CA ASN A 95 -17.95 -8.34 -6.17
C ASN A 95 -17.02 -9.57 -6.20
N GLY A 96 -15.79 -9.43 -5.73
CA GLY A 96 -14.85 -10.55 -5.64
C GLY A 96 -15.38 -11.63 -4.69
N VAL A 97 -15.87 -11.23 -3.52
CA VAL A 97 -16.48 -12.15 -2.54
C VAL A 97 -17.71 -12.84 -3.13
N PHE A 98 -18.59 -12.11 -3.82
CA PHE A 98 -19.77 -12.66 -4.49
C PHE A 98 -19.39 -13.68 -5.58
N LEU A 99 -18.39 -13.38 -6.41
CA LEU A 99 -17.94 -14.28 -7.47
C LEU A 99 -17.35 -15.58 -6.90
N ILE A 100 -16.55 -15.49 -5.83
CA ILE A 100 -16.00 -16.66 -5.12
C ILE A 100 -17.14 -17.49 -4.53
N ALA A 101 -18.11 -16.85 -3.86
CA ALA A 101 -19.26 -17.54 -3.27
C ALA A 101 -20.11 -18.24 -4.32
N ARG A 102 -20.39 -17.59 -5.46
CA ARG A 102 -21.13 -18.17 -6.57
C ARG A 102 -20.42 -19.41 -7.14
N GLN A 103 -19.10 -19.33 -7.36
CA GLN A 103 -18.33 -20.44 -7.91
C GLN A 103 -18.29 -21.65 -6.95
N GLY A 104 -18.36 -21.42 -5.63
CA GLY A 104 -18.46 -22.48 -4.64
C GLY A 104 -19.84 -23.14 -4.52
N LEU A 105 -20.91 -22.51 -5.05
CA LEU A 105 -22.25 -23.09 -5.10
C LEU A 105 -22.48 -23.96 -6.35
N GLU A 106 -21.61 -23.84 -7.35
CA GLU A 106 -21.66 -24.60 -8.60
C GLU A 106 -20.79 -25.88 -8.57
N GLN A 107 -20.14 -26.18 -7.43
CA GLN A 107 -19.38 -27.41 -7.17
C GLN A 107 -20.17 -28.38 -6.28
#